data_AF-A0A4Q1DGI4-F1
#
_entry.id   AF-A0A4Q1DGI4-F1
#
_cell.length_a   1.000
_cell.length_b   1.000
_cell.length_c   1.000
_cell.angle_alpha   90.00
_cell.angle_beta   90.00
_cell.angle_gamma   90.00
#
_symmetry.space_group_name_H-M   'P 1'
#
loop_
_entity.id
_entity.type
_entity.pdbx_description
1 polymer ?
#
loop_
_entity_poly.entity_id
_entity_poly.type
_entity_poly.pdbx_seq_one_letter_code
_entity_poly.pdbx_strand_id
1 'polypeptide(L)' 'MDTAKIFTSGRSQAVRLPKEYRFEGKEVIVRHFGNGVILLPCDKPWDMLEAA' A
#
# COMPACT_ATOMS: atom_id res chain seq x y z
N MET A 1 0.63 11.62 -12.62
CA MET A 1 0.84 10.17 -12.42
C MET A 1 1.98 10.06 -11.44
N ASP A 2 1.67 9.69 -10.21
CA ASP A 2 2.64 9.76 -9.12
C ASP A 2 3.46 8.47 -9.06
N THR A 3 4.73 8.60 -8.70
CA THR A 3 5.67 7.48 -8.62
C THR A 3 6.24 7.39 -7.21
N ALA A 4 6.45 6.18 -6.72
CA ALA A 4 7.09 5.94 -5.43
C ALA A 4 8.49 5.34 -5.63
N LYS A 5 9.41 5.65 -4.72
CA LYS A 5 10.78 5.13 -4.79
C LYS A 5 10.83 3.74 -4.15
N ILE A 6 11.37 2.78 -4.90
CA ILE A 6 11.77 1.46 -4.39
C ILE A 6 13.16 1.57 -3.77
N PHE A 7 13.35 0.96 -2.60
CA PHE A 7 14.63 0.89 -1.91
C PHE A 7 14.74 -0.40 -1.10
N THR A 8 15.92 -0.68 -0.54
CA THR A 8 16.15 -1.81 0.35
C THR A 8 16.05 -1.38 1.81
N SER A 9 15.34 -2.17 2.63
CA SER A 9 15.28 -2.02 4.08
C SER A 9 15.79 -3.31 4.72
N GLY A 10 17.05 -3.31 5.14
CA GLY A 10 17.73 -4.54 5.53
C GLY A 10 17.83 -5.53 4.36
N ARG A 11 17.24 -6.73 4.53
CA ARG A 11 17.21 -7.79 3.50
C ARG A 11 15.93 -7.78 2.65
N SER A 12 15.04 -6.83 2.87
CA SER A 12 13.74 -6.75 2.19
C SER A 12 13.68 -5.59 1.21
N GLN A 13 12.82 -5.71 0.19
CA GLN A 13 12.43 -4.59 -0.66
C GLN A 13 11.36 -3.75 0.06
N ALA A 14 11.42 -2.44 -0.10
CA ALA A 14 10.48 -1.48 0.46
C ALA A 14 10.12 -0.39 -0.54
N VAL A 15 8.95 0.21 -0.36
CA VAL A 15 8.46 1.36 -1.13
C VAL A 15 8.27 2.53 -0.18
N ARG A 16 8.76 3.72 -0.56
CA ARG A 16 8.51 4.95 0.20
C ARG A 16 7.24 5.59 -0.33
N LEU A 17 6.15 5.50 0.43
CA LEU A 17 4.89 6.15 0.09
C LEU A 17 5.02 7.69 0.17
N PRO A 18 4.65 8.43 -0.88
CA PRO A 18 4.40 9.86 -0.80
C PRO A 18 3.37 10.19 0.28
N LYS A 19 3.34 11.44 0.74
CA LYS A 19 2.57 11.85 1.94
C LYS A 19 1.08 11.58 1.77
N GLU A 20 0.56 11.85 0.58
CA GLU A 20 -0.82 11.72 0.14
C GLU A 20 -1.32 10.26 0.06
N TYR A 21 -0.41 9.27 0.06
CA TYR A 21 -0.74 7.84 0.00
C TYR A 21 -0.43 7.09 1.30
N ARG A 22 -0.14 7.80 2.40
CA ARG A 22 0.17 7.15 3.68
C ARG A 22 -1.08 6.54 4.29
N PHE A 23 -0.95 5.32 4.81
CA PHE A 23 -1.97 4.68 5.62
C PHE A 23 -1.90 5.15 7.07
N GLU A 24 -3.04 5.12 7.76
CA GLU A 24 -3.07 5.16 9.21
C GLU A 24 -2.75 3.77 9.79
N GLY A 25 -2.17 3.72 10.99
CA GLY A 25 -1.78 2.48 11.64
C GLY A 25 -0.36 2.02 11.33
N LYS A 26 -0.10 0.72 11.51
CA LYS A 26 1.25 0.12 11.45
C LYS A 26 1.38 -0.99 10.39
N GLU A 27 0.27 -1.49 9.89
CA GLU A 27 0.21 -2.66 9.02
C GLU A 27 -0.86 -2.48 7.95
N VAL A 28 -0.66 -3.15 6.81
CA VAL A 28 -1.59 -3.19 5.68
C VAL A 28 -1.73 -4.63 5.20
N ILE A 29 -2.88 -4.97 4.64
CA ILE A 29 -3.08 -6.21 3.92
C ILE A 29 -2.44 -6.08 2.54
N VAL A 30 -1.68 -7.10 2.13
CA VAL A 30 -1.04 -7.17 0.82
C VAL A 30 -1.71 -8.26 0.00
N ARG A 31 -2.11 -7.95 -1.24
CA ARG A 31 -2.65 -8.94 -2.19
C ARG A 31 -1.99 -8.81 -3.55
N HIS A 32 -1.64 -9.92 -4.18
CA HIS A 32 -1.23 -9.91 -5.59
C HIS A 32 -2.43 -9.59 -6.49
N PHE A 33 -2.21 -8.71 -7.47
CA PHE A 33 -3.21 -8.39 -8.48
C PHE A 33 -2.51 -8.11 -9.82
N GLY A 34 -2.70 -9.01 -10.78
CA GLY A 34 -1.99 -8.97 -12.06
C GLY A 34 -0.47 -9.00 -11.87
N ASN A 35 0.22 -8.02 -12.47
CA ASN A 35 1.68 -7.85 -12.35
C ASN A 35 2.11 -6.99 -11.16
N GLY A 36 1.20 -6.64 -10.25
CA GLY A 36 1.47 -5.78 -9.10
C GLY A 36 0.91 -6.32 -7.79
N VAL A 37 0.87 -5.44 -6.79
CA VAL A 37 0.28 -5.69 -5.48
C VAL A 37 -0.68 -4.56 -5.11
N ILE A 38 -1.74 -4.91 -4.38
CA ILE A 38 -2.67 -3.98 -3.75
C ILE A 38 -2.37 -3.96 -2.26
N LEU A 39 -2.26 -2.76 -1.69
CA LEU A 39 -2.15 -2.53 -0.25
C LEU A 39 -3.49 -1.98 0.25
N LEU A 40 -4.06 -2.61 1.28
CA LEU A 40 -5.35 -2.24 1.87
C LEU A 40 -5.18 -2.00 3.38
N PRO A 41 -5.94 -1.05 3.98
CA PRO A 41 -5.93 -0.88 5.43
C PRO A 41 -6.51 -2.12 6.12
N CYS A 42 -5.99 -2.48 7.29
CA CYS A 42 -6.37 -3.72 7.99
C CYS A 42 -7.75 -3.65 8.67
N ASP A 43 -8.14 -2.48 9.15
CA ASP A 43 -9.39 -2.24 9.88
C ASP A 43 -10.61 -2.29 8.95
N LYS A 44 -10.47 -1.74 7.74
CA LYS A 44 -11.56 -1.64 6.77
C LYS A 44 -11.08 -1.86 5.32
N PRO A 45 -10.62 -3.07 4.99
CA PRO A 45 -10.01 -3.35 3.68
C PRO A 45 -10.94 -3.15 2.48
N TRP A 46 -12.26 -3.06 2.72
CA TRP A 46 -13.30 -3.01 1.71
C TRP A 46 -14.07 -1.70 1.67
N ASP A 47 -13.70 -0.69 2.48
CA ASP A 47 -14.33 0.65 2.44
C ASP A 47 -14.20 1.30 1.05
N MET A 48 -13.24 0.87 0.23
CA MET A 48 -13.17 1.27 -1.18
C MET A 48 -14.42 0.90 -1.99
N LEU A 49 -15.22 -0.07 -1.56
CA LEU A 49 -16.47 -0.48 -2.22
C LEU A 49 -17.69 0.33 -1.74
N GLU A 50 -17.59 1.09 -0.65
CA GLU A 50 -18.69 1.90 -0.12
C GLU A 50 -18.75 3.31 -0.72
N ALA A 51 -17.69 3.74 -1.41
CA ALA A 51 -17.66 5.01 -2.15
C ALA A 51 -18.11 4.80 -3.61
N ALA A 52 -19.44 4.74 -3.82
CA ALA A 52 -20.09 4.88 -5.12
C ALA A 52 -20.91 6.18 -5.16
#